data_AF-A0A920ISG8-F1
#
_entry.id   AF-A0A920ISG8-F1
#
_cell.length_a   1.000
_cell.length_b   1.000
_cell.length_c   1.000
_cell.angle_alpha   90.00
_cell.angle_beta   90.00
_cell.angle_gamma   90.00
#
_symmetry.space_group_name_H-M   'P 1'
#
loop_
_entity.id
_entity.type
_entity.pdbx_description
1 polymer ?
#
loop_
_entity_poly.entity_id
_entity_poly.type
_entity_poly.pdbx_seq_one_letter_code
_entity_poly.pdbx_strand_id
1 'polypeptide(L)'
;MLEKISRPRNSLDALSKRFDVTGYDRTFHGALLDANILADVYFNLTGGQKNMDFSTNNQSAEIIMTQIKIFSRKIEEIVAFKLSDEDLNNHDSRISEIESKLN
;
A
#
# COMPACT_ATOMS: atom_id res chain seq x y z
N MET A 1 36.86 -6.55 -11.23
CA MET A 1 35.79 -7.56 -11.05
C MET A 1 34.87 -7.00 -9.97
N LEU A 2 33.87 -6.20 -10.37
CA LEU A 2 33.01 -5.49 -9.42
C LEU A 2 31.95 -6.46 -8.89
N GLU A 3 31.97 -6.63 -7.58
CA GLU A 3 31.10 -7.48 -6.79
C GLU A 3 29.64 -7.04 -6.93
N LYS A 4 28.79 -7.94 -7.42
CA LYS A 4 27.36 -7.70 -7.65
C LYS A 4 26.64 -7.72 -6.30
N ILE A 5 26.52 -6.56 -5.66
CA ILE A 5 25.79 -6.40 -4.40
C ILE A 5 24.31 -6.70 -4.65
N SER A 6 23.83 -7.82 -4.09
CA SER A 6 22.42 -8.22 -4.07
C SER A 6 21.63 -7.21 -3.24
N ARG A 7 20.77 -6.42 -3.90
CA ARG A 7 19.89 -5.44 -3.24
C ARG A 7 18.88 -6.14 -2.31
N PRO A 8 18.42 -5.45 -1.25
CA PRO A 8 17.80 -6.07 -0.08
C PRO A 8 16.48 -6.77 -0.39
N ARG A 9 16.16 -7.77 0.44
CA ARG A 9 15.05 -8.75 0.30
C ARG A 9 13.62 -8.17 0.33
N ASN A 10 13.50 -6.84 0.29
CA ASN A 10 12.26 -6.09 0.47
C ASN A 10 11.96 -5.14 -0.70
N SER A 11 12.57 -5.33 -1.88
CA SER A 11 12.13 -4.60 -3.07
C SER A 11 10.71 -5.02 -3.48
N LEU A 12 9.98 -4.14 -4.17
CA LEU A 12 8.63 -4.43 -4.65
C LEU A 12 8.59 -5.71 -5.51
N ASP A 13 9.59 -5.91 -6.37
CA ASP A 13 9.74 -7.14 -7.15
C ASP A 13 9.94 -8.38 -6.29
N ALA A 14 10.76 -8.28 -5.23
CA ALA A 14 11.02 -9.40 -4.33
C ALA A 14 9.76 -9.75 -3.52
N LEU A 15 9.04 -8.74 -3.03
CA LEU A 15 7.81 -8.93 -2.25
C LEU A 15 6.66 -9.44 -3.12
N SER A 16 6.47 -8.88 -4.32
CA SER A 16 5.46 -9.35 -5.25
C SER A 16 5.66 -10.81 -5.66
N LYS A 17 6.91 -11.25 -5.89
CA LYS A 17 7.22 -12.67 -6.11
C LYS A 17 6.98 -13.54 -4.88
N ARG A 18 7.25 -13.03 -3.68
CA ARG A 18 7.07 -13.77 -2.42
C ARG A 18 5.59 -13.99 -2.08
N PHE A 19 4.72 -13.09 -2.50
CA PHE A 19 3.28 -13.13 -2.24
C PHE A 19 2.45 -13.50 -3.48
N ASP A 20 3.09 -14.01 -4.54
CA ASP A 20 2.44 -14.41 -5.80
C ASP A 20 1.47 -13.36 -6.38
N VAL A 21 1.80 -12.08 -6.21
CA VAL A 21 1.01 -10.95 -6.76
C VAL A 21 1.27 -10.86 -8.26
N THR A 22 0.29 -11.29 -9.06
CA THR A 22 0.33 -11.36 -10.53
C THR A 22 -0.86 -10.61 -11.15
N GLY A 23 -0.84 -10.35 -12.46
CA GLY A 23 -1.93 -9.65 -13.17
C GLY A 23 -1.67 -8.18 -13.52
N TYR A 24 -0.47 -7.69 -13.24
CA TYR A 24 -0.02 -6.34 -13.61
C TYR A 24 0.93 -6.41 -14.81
N ASP A 25 0.62 -5.68 -15.88
CA ASP A 25 1.55 -5.48 -16.99
C ASP A 25 2.65 -4.51 -16.54
N ARG A 26 3.84 -5.05 -16.28
CA ARG A 26 5.01 -4.29 -15.84
C ARG A 26 5.87 -3.76 -16.98
N THR A 27 5.38 -3.79 -18.23
CA THR A 27 6.15 -3.26 -19.37
C THR A 27 6.39 -1.76 -19.22
N PHE A 28 5.40 -1.01 -18.71
CA PHE A 28 5.51 0.41 -18.40
C PHE A 28 5.39 0.64 -16.89
N HIS A 29 6.53 0.94 -16.26
CA HIS A 29 6.59 1.21 -14.83
C HIS A 29 6.12 2.64 -14.58
N GLY A 30 5.12 2.82 -13.72
CA GLY A 30 4.57 4.12 -13.37
C GLY A 30 4.08 4.13 -11.94
N ALA A 31 4.11 5.30 -11.29
CA ALA A 31 3.77 5.43 -9.87
C ALA A 31 2.38 4.88 -9.50
N LEU A 32 1.41 4.98 -10.42
CA LEU A 32 0.07 4.40 -10.23
C LEU A 32 0.08 2.88 -10.22
N LEU A 33 0.84 2.26 -11.15
CA LEU A 33 0.99 0.82 -11.22
C LEU A 33 1.71 0.29 -9.98
N ASP A 34 2.78 0.96 -9.57
CA ASP A 34 3.54 0.61 -8.37
C ASP A 34 2.68 0.74 -7.10
N ALA A 35 1.83 1.77 -7.01
CA ALA A 35 0.89 1.95 -5.91
C ALA A 35 -0.14 0.80 -5.83
N ASN A 36 -0.65 0.34 -6.97
CA ASN A 36 -1.58 -0.79 -7.02
C ASN A 36 -0.90 -2.11 -6.60
N ILE A 37 0.30 -2.39 -7.12
CA ILE A 37 1.07 -3.59 -6.74
C ILE A 37 1.41 -3.53 -5.24
N LEU A 38 1.77 -2.35 -4.72
CA LEU A 38 2.05 -2.16 -3.30
C LEU A 38 0.83 -2.39 -2.42
N ALA A 39 -0.37 -1.99 -2.85
CA ALA A 39 -1.60 -2.24 -2.12
C ALA A 39 -1.86 -3.74 -1.95
N ASP A 40 -1.72 -4.51 -3.03
CA ASP A 40 -1.88 -5.97 -3.00
C ASP A 40 -0.81 -6.66 -2.14
N VAL A 41 0.45 -6.23 -2.26
CA VAL A 41 1.55 -6.72 -1.40
C VAL A 41 1.28 -6.38 0.06
N TYR A 42 0.75 -5.18 0.35
CA TYR A 42 0.41 -4.75 1.71
C TYR A 42 -0.74 -5.57 2.31
N PHE A 43 -1.77 -5.89 1.52
CA PHE A 43 -2.83 -6.80 1.96
C PHE A 43 -2.28 -8.18 2.28
N ASN A 44 -1.36 -8.72 1.49
CA ASN A 44 -0.72 -10.00 1.78
C ASN A 44 0.18 -9.95 3.02
N LEU A 45 0.85 -8.82 3.26
CA LEU A 45 1.68 -8.60 4.45
C LEU A 45 0.86 -8.50 5.74
N THR A 46 -0.34 -7.91 5.67
CA THR A 46 -1.18 -7.62 6.84
C THR A 46 -2.35 -8.60 7.01
N GLY A 47 -2.65 -9.42 6.00
CA GLY A 47 -3.85 -10.24 5.89
C GLY A 47 -3.60 -11.75 5.91
N GLY A 48 -2.54 -12.21 6.58
CA GLY A 48 -2.13 -13.62 6.68
C GLY A 48 -3.11 -14.60 7.36
N GLN A 49 -4.40 -14.30 7.45
CA GLN A 49 -5.43 -15.23 7.89
C GLN A 49 -6.64 -15.18 6.95
N LYS A 50 -6.56 -15.96 5.87
CA LYS A 50 -7.71 -16.25 4.99
C LYS A 50 -8.08 -17.74 4.92
N ASN A 51 -7.62 -18.53 5.90
CA ASN A 51 -8.13 -19.89 6.13
C ASN A 51 -8.53 -20.01 7.60
N MET A 52 -9.61 -19.34 7.99
CA MET A 52 -10.35 -19.76 9.18
C MET A 52 -11.29 -20.86 8.69
N ASP A 53 -10.87 -22.11 8.90
CA ASP A 53 -11.71 -23.27 8.61
C ASP A 53 -12.91 -23.24 9.57
N PHE A 54 -14.07 -22.85 9.05
CA PHE A 54 -15.34 -22.91 9.76
C PHE A 54 -15.98 -24.28 9.55
N SER A 55 -15.23 -25.37 9.75
CA SER A 55 -15.79 -26.71 9.81
C SER A 55 -16.90 -26.71 10.88
N THR A 56 -18.13 -26.67 10.37
CA THR A 56 -19.34 -26.29 11.08
C THR A 56 -19.79 -27.47 11.92
N ASN A 57 -19.42 -27.48 13.20
CA ASN A 57 -20.18 -28.25 14.18
C ASN A 57 -21.28 -27.34 14.74
N ASN A 58 -22.45 -27.46 14.13
CA ASN A 58 -23.74 -26.97 14.63
C ASN A 58 -23.95 -27.44 16.08
N GLN A 59 -23.55 -26.65 17.08
CA GLN A 59 -24.26 -26.54 18.35
C GLN A 59 -24.10 -25.13 18.93
N SER A 60 -25.24 -24.56 19.29
CA SER A 60 -25.45 -23.33 20.05
C SER A 60 -24.98 -22.02 19.43
N ALA A 61 -25.98 -21.28 18.95
CA ALA A 61 -25.92 -19.85 18.73
C ALA A 61 -25.52 -19.12 20.01
N GLU A 62 -24.25 -18.78 20.14
CA GLU A 62 -23.72 -17.68 20.94
C GLU A 62 -22.21 -17.57 20.65
N ILE A 63 -21.69 -16.34 20.50
CA ILE A 63 -20.29 -16.01 20.18
C ILE A 63 -20.05 -16.17 18.65
N ILE A 64 -19.89 -15.13 17.85
CA ILE A 64 -18.82 -14.13 17.89
C ILE A 64 -19.38 -12.77 17.43
N MET A 65 -19.85 -11.96 18.39
CA MET A 65 -19.98 -10.50 18.22
C MET A 65 -18.62 -9.80 18.42
N THR A 66 -17.53 -10.54 18.27
CA THR A 66 -16.19 -10.12 18.67
C THR A 66 -15.34 -10.01 17.42
N GLN A 67 -14.78 -8.83 17.18
CA GLN A 67 -13.74 -8.53 16.18
C GLN A 67 -14.16 -7.87 14.86
N ILE A 68 -15.22 -7.06 14.87
CA ILE A 68 -15.19 -5.80 14.11
C ILE A 68 -15.01 -4.64 15.10
N LYS A 69 -13.96 -4.70 15.92
CA LYS A 69 -13.31 -3.51 16.49
C LYS A 69 -12.16 -3.10 15.57
N ILE A 70 -12.44 -3.04 14.28
CA ILE A 70 -11.49 -2.55 13.29
C ILE A 70 -11.66 -1.03 13.28
N PHE A 71 -10.60 -0.32 13.69
CA PHE A 71 -10.39 1.12 13.47
C PHE A 71 -11.06 2.16 14.37
N SER A 72 -11.36 1.86 15.63
CA SER A 72 -11.52 2.93 16.65
C SER A 72 -10.26 3.06 17.49
N ARG A 73 -9.09 3.17 16.85
CA ARG A 73 -7.93 3.74 17.55
C ARG A 73 -8.28 5.21 17.71
N LYS A 74 -8.47 5.68 18.96
CA LYS A 74 -8.60 7.10 19.26
C LYS A 74 -7.37 7.77 18.65
N ILE A 75 -7.54 8.45 17.51
CA ILE A 75 -6.46 9.19 16.87
C ILE A 75 -6.26 10.39 17.79
N GLU A 76 -5.27 10.30 18.67
CA GLU A 76 -4.80 11.45 19.42
C GLU A 76 -4.27 12.47 18.40
N GLU A 77 -4.80 13.69 18.48
CA GLU A 77 -4.65 14.83 17.56
C GLU A 77 -3.79 14.58 16.32
N ILE A 78 -4.45 14.52 15.16
CA ILE A 78 -3.74 14.69 13.88
C ILE A 78 -3.20 16.13 13.89
N VAL A 79 -1.90 16.27 14.05
CA VAL A 79 -1.23 17.55 13.82
C VAL A 79 -1.39 17.86 12.33
N ALA A 80 -2.33 18.74 12.01
CA ALA A 80 -2.49 19.24 10.66
C ALA A 80 -1.25 20.09 10.34
N PHE A 81 -0.37 19.56 9.49
CA PHE A 81 0.76 20.34 8.99
C PHE A 81 0.24 21.40 8.02
N LYS A 82 0.44 22.68 8.38
CA LYS A 82 0.16 23.78 7.46
C LYS A 82 1.32 23.85 6.47
N LEU A 83 1.02 23.75 5.18
CA LEU A 83 2.00 23.92 4.12
C LEU A 83 2.66 25.30 4.21
N SER A 84 3.97 25.38 3.92
CA SER A 84 4.68 26.65 3.82
C SER A 84 4.22 27.42 2.58
N ASP A 85 4.25 28.76 2.64
CA ASP A 85 3.97 29.60 1.47
C ASP A 85 4.99 29.34 0.34
N GLU A 86 6.20 28.90 0.68
CA GLU A 86 7.23 28.50 -0.29
C GLU A 86 6.85 27.22 -1.05
N ASP A 87 6.27 26.22 -0.37
CA ASP A 87 5.85 24.97 -0.99
C ASP A 87 4.69 25.17 -1.97
N LEU A 88 3.77 26.09 -1.65
CA LEU A 88 2.68 26.49 -2.55
C LEU A 88 3.21 27.13 -3.83
N ASN A 89 4.16 28.07 -3.72
CA ASN A 89 4.76 28.72 -4.88
C ASN A 89 5.55 27.74 -5.77
N ASN A 90 6.26 26.80 -5.15
CA ASN A 90 6.98 25.74 -5.87
C ASN A 90 6.01 24.80 -6.59
N HIS A 91 4.86 24.49 -5.98
CA HIS A 91 3.81 23.71 -6.61
C HIS A 91 3.22 24.44 -7.83
N ASP A 92 2.84 25.70 -7.69
CA ASP A 92 2.25 26.49 -8.78
C ASP A 92 3.23 26.66 -9.95
N SER A 93 4.52 26.84 -9.65
CA SER A 93 5.59 26.89 -10.66
C SER A 93 5.71 25.56 -11.41
N ARG A 94 5.63 24.43 -10.68
CA ARG A 94 5.69 23.08 -11.26
C ARG A 94 4.48 22.79 -12.15
N ILE A 95 3.28 23.20 -11.74
CA ILE A 95 2.06 23.04 -12.54
C ILE A 95 2.17 23.85 -13.83
N SER A 96 2.62 25.10 -13.75
CA SER A 96 2.83 25.96 -14.93
C SER A 96 3.84 25.36 -15.92
N GLU A 97 4.92 24.77 -15.41
CA GLU A 97 5.92 24.08 -16.25
C GLU A 97 5.31 22.86 -16.97
N ILE A 98 4.48 22.07 -16.28
CA ILE A 98 3.80 20.91 -16.86
C ILE A 98 2.83 21.36 -17.96
N GLU A 99 2.03 22.40 -17.71
CA GLU A 99 1.08 22.94 -18.69
C GLU A 99 1.80 23.50 -19.92
N SER A 100 2.93 24.18 -19.73
CA SER A 100 3.72 24.71 -20.85
C SER A 100 4.34 23.62 -21.74
N LYS A 101 4.56 22.41 -21.22
CA LYS A 101 5.08 21.26 -21.99
C LYS A 101 3.96 20.43 -22.64
N LEU A 102 2.71 20.73 -22.33
CA LEU A 102 1.51 20.10 -22.90
C LEU A 102 0.94 20.87 -24.10
N ASN A 103 1.42 22.10 -24.34
CA ASN A 103 1.26 22.86 -25.58
C ASN A 103 2.52 22.78 -26.45
#